data_AF-A0AAE6C8C5-F1
#
_entry.id   AF-A0AAE6C8C5-F1
#
_cell.length_a   1.000
_cell.length_b   1.000
_cell.length_c   1.000
_cell.angle_alpha   90.00
_cell.angle_beta   90.00
_cell.angle_gamma   90.00
#
_symmetry.space_group_name_H-M   'P 1'
#
loop_
_entity.id
_entity.type
_entity.pdbx_description
1 polymer ?
#
loop_
_entity_poly.entity_id
_entity_poly.type
_entity_poly.pdbx_seq_one_letter_code
_entity_poly.pdbx_strand_id
1 'polypeptide(L)'
;MAGRALLIGLLALTPLLPGRVAAQLDLRTYSASGTHQCSGEKAASCVVTGSRYRDCIDATSALRVQDCCATRRDGSRSTGFTINYCIPEGGLGR
;
A
#
# COMPACT_ATOMS: atom_id res chain seq x y z
N MET A 1 -15.15 -10.99 -72.69
CA MET A 1 -15.36 -9.97 -71.64
C MET A 1 -13.99 -9.60 -71.10
N ALA A 2 -13.48 -8.44 -71.51
CA ALA A 2 -12.22 -7.87 -71.03
C ALA A 2 -12.50 -6.98 -69.81
N GLY A 3 -11.53 -6.85 -68.90
CA GLY A 3 -11.49 -5.63 -68.07
C GLY A 3 -10.92 -5.76 -66.66
N ARG A 4 -9.59 -5.83 -66.59
CA ARG A 4 -8.72 -5.02 -65.71
C ARG A 4 -8.85 -5.13 -64.18
N ALA A 5 -7.81 -5.72 -63.61
CA ALA A 5 -7.28 -5.41 -62.29
C ALA A 5 -6.99 -3.91 -62.10
N LEU A 6 -7.15 -3.40 -60.87
CA LEU A 6 -6.26 -2.37 -60.34
C LEU A 6 -6.20 -2.39 -58.80
N LEU A 7 -4.96 -2.32 -58.33
CA LEU A 7 -4.46 -2.24 -56.95
C LEU A 7 -5.02 -1.07 -56.14
N ILE A 8 -5.30 -1.29 -54.86
CA ILE A 8 -5.00 -0.37 -53.73
C ILE A 8 -4.90 -1.29 -52.49
N GLY A 9 -3.81 -1.44 -51.74
CA GLY A 9 -2.76 -0.50 -51.37
C GLY A 9 -2.66 -0.62 -49.85
N LEU A 10 -1.53 -1.13 -49.35
CA LEU A 10 -1.22 -1.22 -47.93
C LEU A 10 -1.38 0.13 -47.25
N LEU A 11 -2.23 0.20 -46.23
CA LEU A 11 -2.08 1.15 -45.13
C LEU A 11 -2.09 0.34 -43.84
N ALA A 12 -0.88 -0.04 -43.43
CA ALA A 12 -0.59 -0.49 -42.09
C ALA A 12 -1.00 0.63 -41.12
N LEU A 13 -2.19 0.53 -40.54
CA LEU A 13 -2.47 1.17 -39.27
C LEU A 13 -1.87 0.27 -38.17
N THR A 14 -0.56 0.34 -38.02
CA THR A 14 0.05 0.09 -36.71
C THR A 14 -0.47 1.19 -35.79
N PRO A 15 -1.28 0.88 -34.76
CA PRO A 15 -1.44 1.85 -33.69
C PRO A 15 -0.05 2.02 -33.09
N LEU A 16 0.55 3.19 -33.30
CA LEU A 16 1.58 3.75 -32.43
C LEU A 16 0.93 3.83 -31.05
N LEU A 17 0.96 2.73 -30.29
CA LEU A 17 0.71 2.80 -28.87
C LEU A 17 1.77 3.78 -28.35
N PRO A 18 1.37 4.94 -27.79
CA PRO A 18 2.33 5.79 -27.13
C PRO A 18 2.99 4.90 -26.08
N GLY A 19 4.32 4.79 -26.19
CA GLY A 19 5.14 4.08 -25.23
C GLY A 19 4.62 4.49 -23.87
N ARG A 20 4.04 3.52 -23.15
CA ARG A 20 3.77 3.67 -21.73
C ARG A 20 5.16 3.84 -21.15
N VAL A 21 5.59 5.09 -21.02
CA VAL A 21 6.57 5.48 -20.04
C VAL A 21 5.97 4.89 -18.78
N ALA A 22 6.50 3.75 -18.37
CA ALA A 22 6.32 3.27 -17.02
C ALA A 22 6.95 4.38 -16.21
N ALA A 23 6.14 5.39 -15.86
CA ALA A 23 6.35 6.15 -14.67
C ALA A 23 6.54 5.05 -13.64
N GLN A 24 7.81 4.79 -13.30
CA GLN A 24 8.13 4.08 -12.09
C GLN A 24 7.54 4.99 -11.02
N LEU A 25 6.27 4.75 -10.73
CA LEU A 25 5.61 5.21 -9.54
C LEU A 25 6.49 4.55 -8.47
N ASP A 26 7.48 5.30 -7.99
CA ASP A 26 8.18 5.02 -6.75
C ASP A 26 7.08 5.18 -5.70
N LEU A 27 6.21 4.18 -5.63
CA LEU A 27 5.24 3.95 -4.58
C LEU A 27 6.11 3.62 -3.39
N ARG A 28 6.71 4.67 -2.81
CA ARG A 28 7.40 4.58 -1.54
C ARG A 28 6.37 4.10 -0.57
N THR A 29 6.40 2.80 -0.32
CA THR A 29 5.56 2.21 0.69
C THR A 29 6.22 2.49 2.03
N TYR A 30 5.41 2.62 3.06
CA TYR A 30 5.89 2.77 4.41
C TYR A 30 5.58 1.49 5.18
N SER A 31 6.53 1.08 6.00
CA SER A 31 6.31 0.12 7.07
C SER A 31 6.19 0.88 8.38
N ALA A 32 5.25 0.47 9.21
CA ALA A 32 4.99 1.11 10.47
C ALA A 32 4.62 0.09 11.55
N SER A 33 4.84 0.51 12.78
CA SER A 33 4.40 -0.20 13.96
C SER A 33 3.77 0.77 14.95
N GLY A 34 2.73 0.33 15.65
CA GLY A 34 2.12 1.06 16.74
C GLY A 34 1.83 0.16 17.93
N THR A 35 1.67 0.77 19.09
CA THR A 35 1.36 0.11 20.35
C THR A 35 -0.01 0.56 20.84
N HIS A 36 -0.90 -0.39 21.08
CA HIS A 36 -2.14 -0.17 21.82
C HIS A 36 -1.92 -0.38 23.31
N GLN A 37 -2.41 0.54 24.13
CA GLN A 37 -2.60 0.31 25.56
C GLN A 37 -3.94 -0.36 25.76
N CYS A 38 -3.96 -1.50 26.46
CA CYS A 38 -5.16 -2.29 26.69
C CYS A 38 -5.73 -2.02 28.07
N SER A 39 -7.05 -1.86 28.17
CA SER A 39 -7.76 -1.76 29.46
C SER A 39 -7.65 -3.09 30.21
N GLY A 40 -6.92 -3.15 31.32
CA GLY A 40 -6.74 -4.41 32.06
C GLY A 40 -5.71 -4.29 33.16
N GLU A 41 -5.04 -5.40 33.49
CA GLU A 41 -3.90 -5.40 34.43
C GLU A 41 -2.88 -4.31 34.07
N LYS A 42 -2.25 -3.74 35.10
CA LYS A 42 -1.34 -2.58 34.97
C LYS A 42 -0.26 -2.87 33.91
N ALA A 43 -0.20 -1.99 32.90
CA ALA A 43 0.74 -2.00 31.78
C ALA A 43 0.52 -3.05 30.66
N ALA A 44 -0.69 -3.59 30.50
CA ALA A 44 -1.01 -4.40 29.33
C ALA A 44 -0.98 -3.58 28.02
N SER A 45 -0.11 -3.97 27.09
CA SER A 45 -0.05 -3.40 25.74
C SER A 45 0.07 -4.47 24.67
N CYS A 46 -0.32 -4.16 23.43
CA CYS A 46 -0.08 -5.01 22.27
C CYS A 46 0.44 -4.17 21.10
N VAL A 47 1.24 -4.81 20.24
CA VAL A 47 1.88 -4.15 19.09
C VAL A 47 1.22 -4.63 17.82
N VAL A 48 0.91 -3.67 16.94
CA VAL A 48 0.47 -3.91 15.57
C VAL A 48 1.56 -3.45 14.62
N THR A 49 1.71 -4.19 13.52
CA THR A 49 2.67 -3.90 12.46
C THR A 49 2.00 -4.03 11.12
N GLY A 50 2.50 -3.27 10.15
CA GLY A 50 2.09 -3.41 8.76
C GLY A 50 3.07 -2.76 7.81
N SER A 51 2.76 -2.92 6.52
CA SER A 51 3.57 -2.46 5.41
C SER A 51 2.66 -2.02 4.26
N ARG A 52 3.27 -1.49 3.20
CA ARG A 52 2.54 -1.05 2.00
C ARG A 52 1.61 0.14 2.22
N TYR A 53 1.86 0.95 3.25
CA TYR A 53 1.15 2.22 3.44
C TYR A 53 1.64 3.27 2.47
N ARG A 54 0.76 4.18 2.04
CA ARG A 54 1.15 5.27 1.13
C ARG A 54 2.02 6.32 1.82
N ASP A 55 1.77 6.55 3.10
CA ASP A 55 2.48 7.49 3.96
C ASP A 55 2.26 7.14 5.44
N CYS A 56 2.90 7.88 6.34
CA CYS A 56 2.78 7.64 7.77
C CYS A 56 1.41 8.03 8.35
N ILE A 57 0.63 8.88 7.68
CA ILE A 57 -0.72 9.26 8.12
C ILE A 57 -1.68 8.09 7.85
N ASP A 58 -1.59 7.52 6.65
CA ASP A 58 -2.29 6.29 6.21
C ASP A 58 -1.93 5.12 7.14
N ALA A 59 -0.63 4.94 7.42
CA ALA A 59 -0.15 3.92 8.35
C ALA A 59 -0.69 4.10 9.77
N THR A 60 -0.60 5.32 10.33
CA THR A 60 -1.11 5.65 11.66
C THR A 60 -2.61 5.38 11.74
N SER A 61 -3.36 5.83 10.72
CA SER A 61 -4.81 5.66 10.67
C SER A 61 -5.16 4.18 10.63
N ALA A 62 -4.55 3.40 9.74
CA ALA A 62 -4.80 1.98 9.58
C ALA A 62 -4.44 1.17 10.84
N LEU A 63 -3.26 1.40 11.42
CA LEU A 63 -2.81 0.71 12.62
C LEU A 63 -3.69 1.07 13.82
N ARG A 64 -4.13 2.33 13.95
CA ARG A 64 -4.99 2.77 15.05
C ARG A 64 -6.35 2.07 15.07
N VAL A 65 -6.90 1.70 13.91
CA VAL A 65 -8.19 0.96 13.85
C VAL A 65 -8.01 -0.53 14.14
N GLN A 66 -6.79 -1.04 14.09
CA GLN A 66 -6.50 -2.46 14.28
C GLN A 66 -6.37 -2.79 15.77
N ASP A 67 -7.47 -2.74 16.52
CA ASP A 67 -7.47 -2.97 17.97
C ASP A 67 -7.10 -4.42 18.31
N CYS A 68 -5.82 -4.62 18.65
CA CYS A 68 -5.28 -5.91 19.10
C CYS A 68 -5.64 -6.26 20.55
N CYS A 69 -6.22 -5.34 21.33
CA CYS A 69 -6.63 -5.64 22.70
C CYS A 69 -7.89 -6.51 22.71
N ALA A 70 -8.81 -6.28 21.76
CA ALA A 70 -10.08 -7.01 21.68
C ALA A 70 -9.90 -8.53 21.43
N THR A 71 -8.76 -8.93 20.86
CA THR A 71 -8.43 -10.34 20.60
C THR A 71 -7.73 -11.01 21.77
N ARG A 72 -7.40 -10.27 22.84
CA ARG A 72 -6.85 -10.84 24.07
C ARG A 72 -7.91 -11.64 24.82
N ARG A 73 -7.47 -12.65 25.57
CA ARG A 73 -8.35 -13.54 26.35
C ARG A 73 -9.20 -12.80 27.40
N ASP A 74 -8.72 -11.65 27.85
CA ASP A 74 -9.39 -10.79 28.82
C ASP A 74 -10.50 -9.91 28.20
N GLY A 75 -10.66 -9.93 26.86
CA GLY A 75 -11.64 -9.10 26.16
C GLY A 75 -11.41 -7.60 26.35
N SER A 76 -10.17 -7.21 26.66
CA SER A 76 -9.78 -5.83 26.90
C SER A 76 -9.96 -4.96 25.65
N ARG A 77 -10.12 -3.66 25.84
CA ARG A 77 -10.22 -2.69 24.73
C ARG A 77 -9.00 -1.80 24.70
N SER A 78 -8.66 -1.27 23.54
CA SER A 78 -7.63 -0.25 23.46
C SER A 78 -8.09 1.06 24.12
N THR A 79 -7.30 1.57 25.07
CA THR A 79 -7.50 2.87 25.75
C THR A 79 -6.61 3.97 25.19
N GLY A 80 -5.55 3.60 24.47
CA GLY A 80 -4.62 4.52 23.85
C GLY A 80 -3.84 3.84 22.73
N PHE A 81 -3.35 4.65 21.80
CA PHE A 81 -2.52 4.22 20.68
C PHE A 81 -1.35 5.18 20.50
N THR A 82 -0.15 4.63 20.35
CA THR A 82 1.07 5.38 20.07
C THR A 82 1.77 4.75 18.88
N ILE A 83 2.17 5.56 17.91
CA ILE A 83 3.01 5.06 16.82
C ILE A 83 4.46 4.89 17.32
N ASN A 84 5.05 3.72 17.05
CA ASN A 84 6.42 3.40 17.44
C ASN A 84 7.41 3.89 16.39
N TYR A 85 7.17 3.51 15.14
CA TYR A 85 7.95 3.95 13.99
C TYR A 85 7.07 3.99 12.74
N CYS A 86 7.51 4.79 11.77
CA CYS A 86 7.04 4.74 10.40
C CYS A 86 8.21 5.10 9.49
N ILE A 87 8.61 4.16 8.63
CA ILE A 87 9.81 4.28 7.78
C ILE A 87 9.48 3.87 6.34
N PRO A 88 10.10 4.50 5.34
CA PRO A 88 9.94 4.09 3.95
C PRO A 88 10.60 2.72 3.69
N GLU A 89 9.85 1.79 3.11
CA GLU A 89 10.33 0.53 2.54
C GLU A 89 11.10 0.83 1.25
N GLY A 90 12.40 1.12 1.38
CA GLY A 90 13.23 1.49 0.23
C GLY A 90 14.41 2.40 0.57
N GLY A 91 14.61 2.75 1.85
CA GLY A 91 15.70 3.63 2.31
C GLY A 91 16.92 2.93 2.93
N LEU A 92 17.05 1.61 2.82
CA LEU A 92 18.20 0.85 3.32
C LEU A 92 18.86 0.07 2.18
N GLY A 93 19.91 0.66 1.60
CA GLY A 93 20.93 -0.05 0.82
C GLY A 93 20.63 -0.26 -0.66
N ARG A 94 21.02 0.71 -1.48
CA ARG A 94 21.74 0.39 -2.73
C ARG A 94 23.18 0.83 -2.55
#